data_AF-A0AAV2FRA0-F1
#
_entry.id   AF-A0AAV2FRA0-F1
#
_cell.length_a   1.000
_cell.length_b   1.000
_cell.length_c   1.000
_cell.angle_alpha   90.00
_cell.angle_beta   90.00
_cell.angle_gamma   90.00
#
_symmetry.space_group_name_H-M   'P 1'
#
loop_
_entity.id
_entity.type
_entity.pdbx_description
1 polymer ?
#
loop_
_entity_poly.entity_id
_entity_poly.type
_entity_poly.pdbx_seq_one_letter_code
_entity_poly.pdbx_strand_id
1 'polypeptide(L)'
;MRDAPSLVQFMSAISEIAQGSHCPFIPPMWERHFLSARSSPCLTQTHREYLQQATADNSNTLTTMPLNFDNMTQKSFFFVRSQLFALRRYAPPHLGQSYSQFEILASCLWKDRTVALRPEPQENIRVICLVSM
;
A
#
# COMPACT_ATOMS: atom_id res chain seq x y z
N MET A 1 -8.07 16.04 3.70
CA MET A 1 -7.58 14.65 3.48
C MET A 1 -6.16 14.54 4.05
N ARG A 2 -5.84 13.46 4.76
CA ARG A 2 -4.54 13.17 5.37
C ARG A 2 -4.16 11.72 5.06
N ASP A 3 -2.87 11.44 5.02
CA ASP A 3 -2.27 10.12 4.90
C ASP A 3 -1.50 9.74 6.18
N ALA A 4 -0.89 8.56 6.21
CA ALA A 4 -0.15 8.10 7.38
C ALA A 4 1.05 9.01 7.73
N PRO A 5 1.90 9.45 6.77
CA PRO A 5 2.99 10.39 7.06
C PRO A 5 2.52 11.70 7.70
N SER A 6 1.47 12.33 7.16
CA SER A 6 0.94 13.58 7.73
C SER A 6 0.30 13.39 9.10
N LEU A 7 -0.27 12.21 9.40
CA LEU A 7 -0.72 11.87 10.75
C LEU A 7 0.47 11.74 11.72
N VAL A 8 1.55 11.07 11.32
CA VAL A 8 2.76 10.95 12.14
C VAL A 8 3.36 12.33 12.43
N GLN A 9 3.50 13.19 11.41
CA GLN A 9 3.98 14.56 11.60
C GLN A 9 3.11 15.34 12.60
N PHE A 10 1.78 15.21 12.49
CA PHE A 10 0.86 15.85 13.43
C PHE A 10 1.03 15.34 14.86
N MET A 11 1.19 14.04 15.05
CA MET A 11 1.41 13.46 16.39
C MET A 11 2.74 13.90 16.98
N SER A 12 3.81 13.98 16.17
CA SER A 12 5.10 14.52 16.61
C SER A 12 4.99 15.98 17.01
N ALA A 13 4.31 16.80 16.21
CA ALA A 13 4.06 18.21 16.51
C ALA A 13 3.31 18.40 17.85
N ILE A 14 2.29 17.58 18.13
CA ILE A 14 1.60 17.58 19.42
C ILE A 14 2.58 17.25 20.56
N SER A 15 3.40 16.22 20.39
CA SER A 15 4.39 15.82 21.40
C SER A 15 5.37 16.94 21.72
N GLU A 16 5.86 17.65 20.70
CA GLU A 16 6.79 18.76 20.88
C GLU A 16 6.15 19.94 21.62
N ILE A 17 4.94 20.34 21.23
CA ILE A 17 4.21 21.42 21.89
C ILE A 17 3.89 21.06 23.34
N ALA A 18 3.50 19.81 23.60
CA ALA A 18 3.28 19.31 24.95
C ALA A 18 4.54 19.36 25.83
N GLN A 19 5.74 19.31 25.24
CA GLN A 19 7.03 19.43 25.92
C GLN A 19 7.50 20.89 26.04
N GLY A 20 6.71 21.86 25.59
CA GLY A 20 7.00 23.29 25.71
C GLY A 20 7.62 23.94 24.47
N SER A 21 7.70 23.23 23.35
CA SER A 21 8.08 23.85 22.08
C SER A 21 7.02 24.86 21.64
N HIS A 22 7.45 26.06 21.25
CA HIS A 22 6.55 27.12 20.78
C HIS A 22 5.94 26.82 19.39
N CYS A 23 6.63 26.02 18.58
CA CYS A 23 6.16 25.57 17.29
C CYS A 23 6.70 24.17 16.98
N PRO A 24 6.04 23.42 16.07
CA PRO A 24 6.57 22.17 15.56
C PRO A 24 7.88 22.39 14.80
N PHE A 25 8.82 21.46 14.95
CA PHE A 25 10.09 21.44 14.23
C PHE A 25 9.89 21.34 12.72
N ILE A 26 8.94 20.50 12.28
CA ILE A 26 8.51 20.43 10.88
C ILE A 26 7.16 21.15 10.75
N PRO A 27 7.12 22.33 10.10
CA PRO A 27 5.88 23.08 9.96
C PRO A 27 4.87 22.32 9.08
N PRO A 28 3.55 22.43 9.37
CA PRO A 28 2.54 21.84 8.52
C PRO A 28 2.49 22.56 7.16
N MET A 29 2.52 21.78 6.07
CA MET A 29 2.35 22.27 4.71
C MET A 29 0.88 22.30 4.33
N TRP A 30 0.32 23.50 4.12
CA TRP A 30 -1.08 23.70 3.73
C TRP A 30 -1.27 23.89 2.22
N GLU A 31 -0.17 24.05 1.48
CA GLU A 31 -0.12 24.40 0.06
C GLU A 31 -0.50 23.22 -0.86
N ARG A 32 -1.71 22.68 -0.67
CA ARG A 32 -2.22 21.55 -1.48
C ARG A 32 -2.41 21.89 -2.95
N HIS A 33 -2.32 23.16 -3.33
CA HIS A 33 -2.37 23.59 -4.72
C HIS A 33 -1.22 23.01 -5.54
N PHE A 34 -0.09 22.63 -4.92
CA PHE A 34 0.99 21.89 -5.60
C PHE A 34 0.58 20.49 -6.08
N LEU A 35 -0.49 19.91 -5.52
CA LEU A 35 -1.05 18.63 -5.95
C LEU A 35 -2.12 18.79 -7.05
N SER A 36 -2.33 20.01 -7.55
CA SER A 36 -3.30 20.26 -8.62
C SER A 36 -2.82 19.64 -9.93
N ALA A 37 -3.78 19.25 -10.76
CA ALA A 37 -3.49 18.78 -12.11
C ALA A 37 -2.78 19.87 -12.93
N ARG A 38 -2.04 19.43 -13.96
CA ARG A 38 -1.45 20.33 -14.96
C ARG A 38 -2.55 21.06 -15.73
N SER A 39 -2.25 22.27 -16.22
CA SER A 39 -3.21 23.11 -16.94
C SER A 39 -3.77 22.47 -18.22
N SER A 40 -3.02 21.55 -18.84
CA SER A 40 -3.50 20.75 -19.96
C SER A 40 -3.39 19.26 -19.61
N PRO A 41 -4.49 18.49 -19.71
CA PRO A 41 -4.44 17.06 -19.45
C PRO A 41 -3.59 16.38 -20.53
N CYS A 42 -2.62 15.58 -20.09
CA CYS A 42 -1.76 14.79 -20.97
C CYS A 42 -1.71 13.37 -20.42
N LEU A 43 -2.39 12.44 -21.10
CA LEU A 43 -2.35 11.02 -20.75
C LEU A 43 -1.10 10.41 -21.36
N THR A 44 -0.08 10.16 -20.53
CA THR A 44 1.17 9.54 -20.97
C THR A 44 1.13 8.02 -20.85
N GLN A 45 0.28 7.48 -19.98
CA GLN A 45 0.24 6.06 -19.62
C GLN A 45 -1.19 5.59 -19.37
N THR A 46 -1.44 4.30 -19.62
CA THR A 46 -2.69 3.65 -19.20
C THR A 46 -2.64 3.35 -17.71
N HIS A 47 -3.41 4.10 -16.92
CA HIS A 47 -3.50 3.96 -15.48
C HIS A 47 -4.36 2.74 -15.09
N ARG A 48 -3.71 1.60 -14.81
CA ARG A 48 -4.39 0.35 -14.45
C ARG A 48 -5.08 0.39 -13.10
N GLU A 49 -4.64 1.29 -12.23
CA GLU A 49 -5.23 1.59 -10.92
C GLU A 49 -6.67 2.13 -11.03
N TYR A 50 -7.02 2.77 -12.15
CA TYR A 50 -8.36 3.29 -12.41
C TYR A 50 -9.18 2.39 -13.35
N LEU A 51 -8.62 1.28 -13.84
CA LEU A 51 -9.38 0.33 -14.65
C LEU A 51 -10.39 -0.40 -13.77
N GLN A 52 -11.64 0.04 -13.86
CA GLN A 52 -12.77 -0.68 -13.27
C GLN A 52 -12.90 -2.02 -13.99
N GLN A 53 -12.76 -3.12 -13.25
CA GLN A 53 -13.01 -4.45 -13.81
C GLN A 53 -14.49 -4.49 -14.17
N ALA A 54 -14.81 -4.56 -15.46
CA ALA A 54 -16.13 -4.91 -15.92
C ALA A 54 -16.42 -6.33 -15.41
N THR A 55 -17.07 -6.44 -14.25
CA THR A 55 -17.84 -7.62 -13.96
C THR A 55 -18.89 -7.70 -15.05
N ALA A 56 -18.91 -8.81 -15.79
CA ALA A 56 -20.17 -9.22 -16.39
C ALA A 56 -21.19 -9.16 -15.24
N ASP A 57 -22.23 -8.36 -15.43
CA ASP A 57 -23.19 -7.92 -14.44
C ASP A 57 -22.79 -6.63 -13.70
N ASN A 58 -23.45 -5.58 -14.16
CA ASN A 58 -23.86 -4.29 -13.61
C ASN A 58 -24.26 -4.25 -12.11
N SER A 59 -23.49 -4.91 -11.24
CA SER A 59 -23.40 -4.56 -9.83
C SER A 59 -22.12 -3.77 -9.61
N ASN A 60 -22.23 -2.63 -8.94
CA ASN A 60 -21.16 -1.67 -8.68
C ASN A 60 -20.14 -2.20 -7.64
N THR A 61 -19.81 -3.48 -7.71
CA THR A 61 -18.97 -4.19 -6.76
C THR A 61 -17.61 -4.35 -7.41
N LEU A 62 -16.70 -3.44 -7.07
CA LEU A 62 -15.27 -3.73 -7.11
C LEU A 62 -15.12 -5.13 -6.51
N THR A 63 -14.71 -6.14 -7.30
CA THR A 63 -14.58 -7.56 -6.92
C THR A 63 -13.47 -7.73 -5.89
N THR A 64 -13.66 -7.10 -4.74
CA THR A 64 -13.33 -7.66 -3.46
C THR A 64 -14.11 -8.97 -3.45
N MET A 65 -13.43 -10.11 -3.39
CA MET A 65 -14.02 -11.35 -2.90
C MET A 65 -15.08 -11.03 -1.84
N PRO A 66 -16.25 -11.69 -1.79
CA PRO A 66 -17.25 -11.44 -0.75
C PRO A 66 -16.67 -11.88 0.60
N LEU A 67 -15.78 -11.05 1.12
CA LEU A 67 -15.21 -11.14 2.43
C LEU A 67 -16.34 -10.67 3.31
N ASN A 68 -17.07 -11.63 3.86
CA ASN A 68 -17.97 -11.36 4.96
C ASN A 68 -17.12 -10.75 6.10
N PHE A 69 -17.13 -9.42 6.19
CA PHE A 69 -16.30 -8.68 7.14
C PHE A 69 -16.61 -9.09 8.58
N ASP A 70 -17.82 -9.58 8.84
CA ASP A 70 -18.27 -10.03 10.16
C ASP A 70 -17.55 -11.30 10.64
N ASN A 71 -16.93 -12.08 9.73
CA ASN A 71 -16.20 -13.31 10.06
C ASN A 71 -14.69 -13.20 9.82
N MET A 72 -14.16 -11.98 9.72
CA MET A 72 -12.72 -11.78 9.55
C MET A 72 -12.00 -11.75 10.91
N THR A 73 -10.99 -12.61 11.07
CA THR A 73 -10.08 -12.53 12.21
C THR A 73 -8.84 -11.71 11.85
N GLN A 74 -8.52 -10.71 12.67
CA GLN A 74 -7.26 -9.98 12.58
C GLN A 74 -6.15 -10.74 13.31
N LYS A 75 -5.03 -10.99 12.62
CA LYS A 75 -3.82 -11.58 13.20
C LYS A 75 -2.59 -10.77 12.81
N SER A 76 -1.63 -10.67 13.73
CA SER A 76 -0.36 -9.98 13.51
C SER A 76 0.78 -10.98 13.42
N PHE A 77 1.68 -10.74 12.46
CA PHE A 77 2.89 -11.53 12.26
C PHE A 77 4.10 -10.61 12.42
N PHE A 78 5.11 -11.09 13.14
CA PHE A 78 6.36 -10.36 13.33
C PHE A 78 7.45 -11.02 12.51
N PHE A 79 8.13 -10.23 11.68
CA PHE A 79 9.23 -10.69 10.86
C PHE A 79 10.52 -10.05 11.35
N VAL A 80 11.44 -10.87 11.88
CA VAL A 80 12.75 -10.40 12.28
C VAL A 80 13.69 -10.29 11.08
N ARG A 81 14.76 -9.50 11.21
CA ARG A 81 15.72 -9.25 10.12
C ARG A 81 16.30 -10.53 9.53
N SER A 82 16.62 -11.53 10.36
CA SER A 82 17.13 -12.84 9.90
C SER A 82 16.11 -13.60 9.06
N GLN A 83 14.83 -13.55 9.41
CA GLN A 83 13.74 -14.15 8.62
C GLN A 83 13.56 -13.42 7.29
N LEU A 84 13.63 -12.09 7.27
CA LEU A 84 13.57 -11.31 6.03
C LEU A 84 14.75 -11.63 5.10
N PHE A 85 15.97 -11.80 5.65
CA PHE A 85 17.12 -12.27 4.87
C PHE A 85 16.92 -13.70 4.35
N ALA A 86 16.34 -14.59 5.15
CA ALA A 86 16.02 -15.93 4.69
C ALA A 86 14.97 -15.90 3.56
N LEU A 87 14.01 -14.98 3.58
CA LEU A 87 13.03 -14.83 2.49
C LEU A 87 13.68 -14.39 1.17
N ARG A 88 14.77 -13.61 1.23
CA ARG A 88 15.49 -13.16 0.01
C ARG A 88 16.04 -14.30 -0.84
N ARG A 89 16.33 -15.48 -0.26
CA ARG A 89 16.81 -16.63 -1.03
C ARG A 89 15.77 -17.20 -1.99
N TYR A 90 14.49 -16.86 -1.81
CA TYR A 90 13.41 -17.24 -2.73
C TYR A 90 13.24 -16.25 -3.88
N ALA A 91 13.91 -15.09 -3.82
CA ALA A 91 13.93 -14.16 -4.94
C ALA A 91 14.87 -14.68 -6.04
N PRO A 92 14.61 -14.35 -7.32
CA PRO A 92 15.50 -14.71 -8.42
C PRO A 92 16.94 -14.25 -8.15
N PRO A 93 17.97 -15.08 -8.46
CA PRO A 93 19.36 -14.79 -8.09
C PRO A 93 19.89 -13.45 -8.64
N HIS A 94 19.39 -13.03 -9.79
CA HIS A 94 19.78 -11.81 -10.49
C HIS A 94 19.12 -10.53 -9.92
N LEU A 95 18.15 -10.66 -9.03
CA LEU A 95 17.38 -9.53 -8.46
C LEU A 95 17.36 -9.51 -6.92
N GLY A 96 17.87 -10.56 -6.27
CA GLY A 96 17.81 -10.70 -4.81
C GLY A 96 18.53 -9.60 -4.02
N GLN A 97 19.51 -8.93 -4.61
CA GLN A 97 20.21 -7.79 -3.98
C GLN A 97 19.56 -6.43 -4.27
N SER A 98 18.78 -6.30 -5.34
CA SER A 98 18.16 -5.03 -5.74
C SER A 98 16.81 -4.78 -5.06
N TYR A 99 16.15 -5.80 -4.50
CA TYR A 99 14.84 -5.65 -3.86
C TYR A 99 14.91 -5.13 -2.42
N SER A 100 14.02 -4.18 -2.15
CA SER A 100 13.72 -3.69 -0.81
C SER A 100 13.13 -4.80 0.07
N GLN A 101 13.20 -4.61 1.39
CA GLN A 101 12.56 -5.54 2.32
C GLN A 101 11.04 -5.58 2.13
N PHE A 102 10.43 -4.44 1.77
CA PHE A 102 9.01 -4.34 1.46
C PHE A 102 8.62 -5.23 0.28
N GLU A 103 9.32 -5.15 -0.85
CA GLU A 103 9.00 -5.95 -2.04
C GLU A 103 9.12 -7.45 -1.78
N ILE A 104 10.16 -7.87 -1.05
CA ILE A 104 10.36 -9.27 -0.67
C ILE A 104 9.20 -9.75 0.22
N LEU A 105 8.82 -8.99 1.24
CA LEU A 105 7.75 -9.39 2.14
C LEU A 105 6.38 -9.35 1.46
N ALA A 106 6.08 -8.29 0.72
CA ALA A 106 4.82 -8.10 0.02
C ALA A 106 4.60 -9.19 -1.04
N SER A 107 5.63 -9.56 -1.80
CA SER A 107 5.54 -10.65 -2.77
C SER A 107 5.30 -12.01 -2.12
N CYS A 108 5.98 -12.31 -1.00
CA CYS A 108 5.74 -13.54 -0.24
C CYS A 108 4.30 -13.60 0.28
N LEU A 109 3.82 -12.54 0.93
CA LEU A 109 2.46 -12.45 1.46
C LEU A 109 1.41 -12.54 0.34
N TRP A 110 1.64 -11.88 -0.79
CA TRP A 110 0.74 -11.93 -1.93
C TRP A 110 0.64 -13.35 -2.51
N LYS A 111 1.77 -14.03 -2.69
CA LYS A 111 1.82 -15.43 -3.14
C LYS A 111 1.07 -16.34 -2.16
N ASP A 112 1.40 -16.28 -0.88
CA ASP A 112 0.81 -17.17 0.14
C ASP A 112 -0.70 -16.90 0.29
N ARG A 113 -1.13 -15.63 0.22
CA ARG A 113 -2.55 -15.25 0.22
C ARG A 113 -3.28 -15.77 -1.01
N THR A 114 -2.68 -15.70 -2.18
CA THR A 114 -3.25 -16.20 -3.44
C THR A 114 -3.45 -17.71 -3.37
N VAL A 115 -2.44 -18.45 -2.88
CA VAL A 115 -2.54 -19.91 -2.66
C VAL A 115 -3.65 -20.25 -1.66
N ALA A 116 -3.76 -19.50 -0.57
CA ALA A 116 -4.80 -19.72 0.44
C ALA A 116 -6.21 -19.43 -0.08
N LEU A 117 -6.36 -18.51 -1.04
CA LEU A 117 -7.64 -18.19 -1.67
C LEU A 117 -8.10 -19.23 -2.69
N ARG A 118 -7.18 -19.98 -3.30
CA ARG A 118 -7.45 -20.96 -4.37
C ARG A 118 -8.38 -20.39 -5.46
N PRO A 119 -7.96 -19.28 -6.12
CA PRO A 119 -8.75 -18.70 -7.20
C PRO A 119 -8.85 -19.65 -8.40
N GLU A 120 -9.82 -19.40 -9.27
CA GLU A 120 -9.92 -20.13 -10.53
C GLU A 120 -8.69 -19.85 -11.42
N PRO A 121 -8.23 -20.80 -12.27
CA PRO A 121 -6.99 -20.65 -13.02
C PRO A 121 -6.85 -19.40 -13.90
N GLN A 122 -7.96 -18.76 -14.28
CA GLN A 122 -8.00 -17.54 -15.11
C GLN A 122 -8.41 -16.28 -14.34
N GLU A 123 -8.60 -16.40 -13.03
CA GLU A 123 -8.99 -15.27 -12.20
C GLU A 123 -7.77 -14.34 -11.96
N ASN A 124 -7.99 -13.04 -12.17
CA ASN A 124 -6.95 -12.05 -12.01
C ASN A 124 -6.90 -11.55 -10.56
N ILE A 125 -5.85 -11.90 -9.82
CA ILE A 125 -5.58 -11.34 -8.49
C ILE A 125 -4.67 -10.12 -8.61
N ARG A 126 -5.06 -9.01 -7.97
CA ARG A 126 -4.28 -7.78 -7.91
C ARG A 126 -3.78 -7.52 -6.49
N VAL A 127 -2.57 -7.00 -6.38
CA VAL A 127 -2.04 -6.38 -5.16
C VAL A 127 -1.96 -4.87 -5.38
N ILE A 128 -2.44 -4.09 -4.42
CA ILE A 128 -2.39 -2.64 -4.45
C ILE A 128 -1.45 -2.19 -3.34
N CYS A 129 -0.40 -1.45 -3.72
CA CYS A 129 0.57 -0.89 -2.79
C CYS A 129 0.42 0.63 -2.77
N LEU A 130 0.32 1.20 -1.58
CA LEU A 130 0.37 2.65 -1.40
C LEU A 130 1.82 3.11 -1.56
N VAL A 131 2.03 4.16 -2.34
CA VAL A 131 3.34 4.75 -2.58
C VAL A 131 3.28 6.21 -2.12
N SER A 132 4.27 6.62 -1.30
CA SER A 132 4.50 8.03 -1.00
C SER A 132 5.31 8.64 -2.14
N MET A 133 4.83 9.77 -2.67
CA MET A 133 5.55 10.59 -3.65
C MET A 133 6.48 11.58 -2.97
#